data_AF-A0ABD0RK40-F1
#
_entry.id   AF-A0ABD0RK40-F1
#
_cell.length_a   1.000
_cell.length_b   1.000
_cell.length_c   1.000
_cell.angle_alpha   90.00
_cell.angle_beta   90.00
_cell.angle_gamma   90.00
#
_symmetry.space_group_name_H-M   'P 1'
#
loop_
_entity.id
_entity.type
_entity.pdbx_description
1 polymer ?
#
loop_
_entity_poly.entity_id
_entity_poly.type
_entity_poly.pdbx_seq_one_letter_code
_entity_poly.pdbx_strand_id
1 'polypeptide(L)' 'ERKQKEEPEIEVDVWEILKNAKPCDYEKIAFQYGITDLRGMLKRLKKMKKVEPKKSD' A
#
# COMPACT_ATOMS: atom_id res chain seq x y z
N GLU A 1 -22.33 -8.65 -13.59
CA GLU A 1 -21.24 -8.23 -12.69
C GLU A 1 -20.08 -7.66 -13.52
N ARG A 2 -19.29 -6.67 -13.03
CA ARG A 2 -18.20 -6.06 -13.82
C ARG A 2 -16.86 -6.07 -13.09
N LYS A 3 -15.89 -6.65 -13.81
CA LYS A 3 -14.42 -6.45 -13.81
C LYS A 3 -13.57 -7.24 -12.81
N GLN A 4 -13.15 -8.40 -13.33
CA GLN A 4 -11.75 -8.83 -13.47
C GLN A 4 -10.68 -7.90 -12.88
N LYS A 5 -9.83 -8.47 -12.03
CA LYS A 5 -8.37 -8.43 -12.18
C LYS A 5 -7.77 -9.58 -11.36
N GLU A 6 -7.70 -10.75 -11.99
CA GLU A 6 -6.56 -11.63 -11.77
C GLU A 6 -5.36 -10.96 -12.45
N GLU A 7 -4.25 -10.81 -11.72
CA GLU A 7 -2.89 -11.01 -12.21
C GLU A 7 -1.92 -10.93 -11.01
N PRO A 8 -0.79 -11.67 -11.05
CA PRO A 8 -0.45 -12.67 -10.05
C PRO A 8 0.89 -12.36 -9.36
N GLU A 9 1.12 -12.97 -8.19
CA GLU A 9 2.43 -13.40 -7.67
C GLU A 9 3.67 -12.47 -7.76
N ILE A 10 3.49 -11.16 -7.87
CA ILE A 10 4.48 -10.18 -7.45
C ILE A 10 3.90 -9.49 -6.22
N GLU A 11 3.63 -10.28 -5.19
CA GLU A 11 3.27 -9.85 -3.84
C GLU A 11 4.45 -9.22 -3.11
N VAL A 12 5.25 -8.41 -3.82
CA VAL A 12 6.02 -7.40 -3.11
C VAL A 12 4.98 -6.37 -2.69
N ASP A 13 4.38 -6.59 -1.52
CA ASP A 13 3.31 -5.74 -1.02
C ASP A 13 3.89 -4.35 -0.80
N VAL A 14 3.72 -3.50 -1.82
CA VAL A 14 4.22 -2.13 -1.81
C VAL A 14 3.71 -1.39 -0.59
N TRP A 15 2.58 -1.82 -0.04
CA TRP A 15 2.07 -1.36 1.24
C TRP A 15 3.04 -1.61 2.41
N GLU A 16 3.63 -2.81 2.52
CA GLU A 16 4.65 -3.16 3.53
C GLU A 16 5.96 -2.39 3.31
N ILE A 17 6.34 -2.16 2.05
CA ILE A 17 7.49 -1.32 1.73
C ILE A 17 7.21 0.13 2.14
N LEU A 18 6.04 0.69 1.80
CA LEU A 18 5.64 2.04 2.16
C LEU A 18 5.51 2.23 3.68
N LYS A 19 5.17 1.18 4.45
CA LYS A 19 5.18 1.23 5.93
C LYS A 19 6.57 1.49 6.50
N ASN A 20 7.59 0.87 5.91
CA ASN A 20 8.98 0.94 6.37
C ASN A 20 9.80 2.03 5.65
N ALA A 21 9.32 2.52 4.51
CA ALA A 21 9.99 3.53 3.70
C ALA A 21 9.76 4.96 4.21
N LYS A 22 10.68 5.85 3.83
CA LYS A 22 10.55 7.29 4.09
C LYS A 22 9.58 7.93 3.08
N PRO A 23 8.92 9.04 3.45
CA PRO A 23 8.03 9.78 2.55
C PRO A 23 8.69 10.15 1.21
N CYS A 24 10.00 10.42 1.22
CA CYS A 24 10.79 10.76 0.02
C CYS A 24 10.92 9.60 -0.98
N ASP A 25 10.79 8.35 -0.52
CA ASP A 25 10.93 7.16 -1.36
C ASP A 25 9.59 6.62 -1.84
N TYR A 26 8.47 7.15 -1.34
CA TYR A 26 7.13 6.70 -1.71
C TYR A 26 6.85 6.82 -3.20
N GLU A 27 7.28 7.92 -3.82
CA GLU A 27 7.16 8.11 -5.27
C GLU A 27 8.03 7.11 -6.02
N LYS A 28 9.30 6.95 -5.64
CA LYS A 28 10.22 5.99 -6.29
C LYS A 28 9.68 4.57 -6.22
N ILE A 29 9.22 4.16 -5.05
CA ILE A 29 8.61 2.86 -4.80
C ILE A 29 7.37 2.72 -5.70
N ALA A 30 6.45 3.69 -5.68
CA ALA A 30 5.26 3.63 -6.52
C ALA A 30 5.60 3.52 -8.01
N PHE A 31 6.55 4.31 -8.52
CA PHE A 31 7.01 4.22 -9.91
C PHE A 31 7.64 2.88 -10.24
N GLN A 32 8.49 2.35 -9.36
CA GLN A 32 9.20 1.09 -9.56
C GLN A 32 8.26 -0.11 -9.65
N TYR A 33 7.15 -0.08 -8.90
CA TYR A 33 6.11 -1.11 -8.92
C TYR A 33 4.95 -0.78 -9.86
N GLY A 34 5.04 0.28 -10.67
CA GLY A 34 3.99 0.66 -11.62
C GLY A 34 2.68 1.14 -10.96
N ILE A 35 2.73 1.60 -9.71
CA ILE A 35 1.59 2.17 -9.00
C ILE A 35 1.38 3.60 -9.46
N THR A 36 0.27 3.80 -10.16
CA THR A 36 -0.22 5.13 -10.54
C THR A 36 -0.95 5.83 -9.40
N ASP A 37 -1.59 5.08 -8.50
CA ASP A 37 -2.46 5.60 -7.45
C ASP A 37 -1.79 5.68 -6.06
N LEU A 38 -0.62 6.33 -5.98
CA LEU A 38 0.09 6.54 -4.71
C LEU A 38 -0.79 7.25 -3.66
N ARG A 39 -1.60 8.24 -4.07
CA ARG A 39 -2.53 8.94 -3.16
C ARG A 39 -3.57 8.01 -2.55
N GLY A 40 -4.13 7.10 -3.35
CA GLY A 40 -5.08 6.09 -2.88
C GLY A 40 -4.42 5.11 -1.91
N MET A 41 -3.19 4.70 -2.23
CA MET A 41 -2.35 3.82 -1.42
C MET A 41 -2.04 4.45 -0.04
N LEU A 42 -1.58 5.70 -0.01
CA LEU A 42 -1.27 6.43 1.23
C LEU A 42 -2.52 6.66 2.09
N LYS A 43 -3.68 6.88 1.47
CA LYS A 43 -4.96 7.01 2.19
C LYS A 43 -5.35 5.71 2.89
N ARG A 44 -5.14 4.55 2.24
CA ARG A 44 -5.37 3.22 2.84
C ARG A 44 -4.36 2.93 3.95
N LEU A 45 -3.08 3.23 3.72
CA LEU A 45 -2.01 3.12 4.71
C LEU A 45 -2.34 3.91 6.00
N LYS A 46 -2.81 5.15 5.86
CA LYS A 46 -3.22 5.98 7.01
C LYS A 46 -4.44 5.40 7.74
N LYS A 47 -5.39 4.78 7.04
CA LYS A 47 -6.53 4.11 7.68
C LYS A 47 -6.07 2.90 8.47
N MET A 48 -5.28 2.00 7.88
CA MET A 48 -4.80 0.80 8.57
C MET A 48 -3.90 1.11 9.77
N LYS A 49 -2.99 2.09 9.67
CA LYS A 49 -2.20 2.54 10.83
C LYS A 49 -3.07 3.12 11.95
N LYS A 50 -4.26 3.64 11.63
CA LYS A 50 -5.25 4.11 12.62
C LYS A 50 -6.09 2.96 13.20
N VAL A 51 -6.17 1.82 12.52
CA VAL A 51 -6.75 0.57 13.03
C VAL A 51 -5.66 -0.31 13.63
N GLU A 52 -4.73 0.27 14.41
CA GLU A 52 -4.08 -0.57 15.42
C GLU A 52 -5.21 -1.15 16.28
N PRO A 53 -5.37 -2.48 16.37
CA PRO A 53 -6.21 -3.04 17.41
C PRO A 53 -5.59 -2.53 18.70
N LYS A 54 -6.34 -1.69 19.42
CA LYS A 54 -6.21 -1.63 20.87
C LYS A 54 -6.08 -3.09 21.29
N LYS A 55 -4.91 -3.47 21.81
CA LYS A 55 -4.75 -4.73 22.53
C LYS A 55 -5.93 -4.77 23.51
N SER A 56 -6.92 -5.61 23.20
CA SER A 56 -7.84 -6.08 24.21
C SER A 56 -6.98 -6.94 25.13
N ASP A 57 -7.01 -6.55 26.39
CA ASP A 57 -6.43 -7.17 27.57
C ASP A 57 -6.41 -8.71 27.50
#